data_AF-Q096F0-F1
#
_entry.id   AF-Q096F0-F1
#
_cell.length_a   1.000
_cell.length_b   1.000
_cell.length_c   1.000
_cell.angle_alpha   90.00
_cell.angle_beta   90.00
_cell.angle_gamma   90.00
#
_symmetry.space_group_name_H-M   'P 1'
#
loop_
_entity.id
_entity.type
_entity.pdbx_description
1 polymer ?
#
loop_
_entity_poly.entity_id
_entity_poly.type
_entity_poly.pdbx_seq_one_letter_code
_entity_poly.pdbx_strand_id
1 'polypeptide(L)'
;MRMLALGPLVLVLACAGPPAPDAALCQDVLARVCLARSCAGVSEQLGLGSQDCLDTLESRTGCGAEAFVLTEPSRERLLVCRQPLVRRSTDSGKAPTCGEMAEVVRDCPDLIAFLRGSAP
;
A
#
# COMPACT_ATOMS: atom_id res chain seq x y z
N MET A 1 -3.41 50.78 -33.88
CA MET A 1 -4.32 50.43 -32.77
C MET A 1 -3.80 49.16 -32.12
N ARG A 2 -3.67 49.17 -30.79
CA ARG A 2 -3.21 48.07 -29.94
C ARG A 2 -4.34 47.04 -29.71
N MET A 3 -3.96 45.87 -29.17
CA MET A 3 -4.76 44.86 -28.45
C MET A 3 -5.46 43.79 -29.31
N LEU A 4 -5.43 42.49 -29.00
CA LEU A 4 -4.99 41.74 -27.81
C LEU A 4 -4.55 40.33 -28.24
N ALA A 5 -3.46 39.86 -27.64
CA ALA A 5 -2.94 38.51 -27.79
C ALA A 5 -3.96 37.49 -27.27
N LEU A 6 -4.29 36.48 -28.09
CA LEU A 6 -4.95 35.26 -27.63
C LEU A 6 -4.01 34.54 -26.65
N GLY A 7 -4.28 34.66 -25.35
CA GLY A 7 -3.62 33.85 -24.33
C GLY A 7 -4.08 32.40 -24.44
N PRO A 8 -3.18 31.41 -24.31
CA PRO A 8 -3.59 30.02 -24.25
C PRO A 8 -4.25 29.77 -22.89
N LEU A 9 -5.53 29.37 -22.93
CA LEU A 9 -6.21 28.77 -21.78
C LEU A 9 -5.46 27.49 -21.41
N VAL A 10 -4.67 27.56 -20.34
CA VAL A 10 -4.07 26.40 -19.69
C VAL A 10 -5.20 25.61 -19.01
N LEU A 11 -5.73 24.63 -19.71
CA LEU A 11 -6.59 23.59 -19.15
C LEU A 11 -5.75 22.73 -18.20
N VAL A 12 -5.83 23.01 -16.90
CA VAL A 12 -5.35 22.11 -15.86
C VAL A 12 -6.32 20.91 -15.83
N LEU A 13 -6.04 19.90 -16.65
CA LEU A 13 -6.66 18.58 -16.52
C LEU A 13 -6.17 17.98 -15.21
N ALA A 14 -6.92 18.21 -14.14
CA ALA A 14 -6.77 17.45 -12.92
C ALA A 14 -7.04 15.98 -13.26
N CYS A 15 -5.98 15.16 -13.33
CA CYS A 15 -6.09 13.70 -13.34
C CYS A 15 -6.58 13.23 -11.96
N ALA A 16 -7.80 13.60 -11.57
CA ALA A 16 -8.47 13.10 -10.39
C ALA A 16 -9.38 11.95 -10.85
N GLY A 17 -8.79 10.76 -11.02
CA GLY A 17 -9.58 9.54 -11.12
C GLY A 17 -10.30 9.25 -9.80
N PRO A 18 -11.33 8.38 -9.82
CA PRO A 18 -11.94 7.92 -8.58
C PRO A 18 -10.88 7.30 -7.66
N PRO A 19 -11.07 7.35 -6.33
CA PRO A 19 -10.17 6.69 -5.40
C PRO A 19 -10.10 5.20 -5.72
N ALA A 20 -8.91 4.60 -5.58
CA ALA A 20 -8.71 3.18 -5.84
C ALA A 20 -9.62 2.32 -4.93
N PRO A 21 -10.16 1.19 -5.42
CA PRO A 21 -10.95 0.28 -4.58
C PRO A 21 -10.10 -0.31 -3.45
N ASP A 22 -10.75 -0.79 -2.38
CA ASP A 22 -10.09 -1.34 -1.19
C ASP A 22 -9.20 -2.54 -1.51
N ALA A 23 -9.64 -3.43 -2.40
CA ALA A 23 -8.87 -4.56 -2.89
C ALA A 23 -7.52 -4.11 -3.46
N ALA A 24 -7.54 -3.13 -4.38
CA ALA A 24 -6.33 -2.61 -5.01
C ALA A 24 -5.38 -1.92 -4.00
N LEU A 25 -5.94 -1.19 -3.02
CA LEU A 25 -5.16 -0.59 -1.96
C LEU A 25 -4.46 -1.65 -1.10
N CYS A 26 -5.19 -2.69 -0.71
CA CYS A 26 -4.60 -3.77 0.09
C CYS A 26 -3.55 -4.55 -0.68
N GLN A 27 -3.83 -4.94 -1.94
CA GLN A 27 -2.89 -5.68 -2.78
C GLN A 27 -1.57 -4.92 -3.00
N ASP A 28 -1.61 -3.59 -3.15
CA ASP A 28 -0.38 -2.78 -3.23
C ASP A 28 0.44 -2.84 -1.92
N VAL A 29 -0.22 -2.85 -0.76
CA VAL A 29 0.46 -3.05 0.53
C VAL A 29 1.09 -4.45 0.60
N LEU A 30 0.34 -5.50 0.23
CA LEU A 30 0.84 -6.87 0.25
C LEU A 30 2.08 -7.02 -0.64
N ALA A 31 2.01 -6.53 -1.88
CA ALA A 31 3.10 -6.60 -2.84
C ALA A 31 4.38 -5.94 -2.29
N ARG A 32 4.26 -4.74 -1.72
CA ARG A 32 5.40 -3.98 -1.18
C ARG A 32 6.00 -4.62 0.07
N VAL A 33 5.16 -5.15 0.95
CA VAL A 33 5.61 -5.94 2.11
C VAL A 33 6.38 -7.18 1.64
N CYS A 34 5.89 -7.87 0.61
CA CYS A 34 6.57 -9.03 0.05
C CYS A 34 7.90 -8.70 -0.63
N LEU A 35 8.00 -7.53 -1.29
CA LEU A 35 9.27 -7.02 -1.79
C LEU A 35 10.27 -6.72 -0.66
N ALA A 36 9.77 -6.39 0.54
CA ALA A 36 10.58 -6.14 1.74
C ALA A 36 10.85 -7.39 2.59
N ARG A 37 10.43 -8.59 2.17
CA ARG A 37 10.54 -9.82 2.98
C ARG A 37 11.96 -10.18 3.41
N SER A 38 12.95 -9.74 2.63
CA SER A 38 14.38 -9.97 2.87
C SER A 38 14.98 -9.04 3.93
N CYS A 39 14.23 -8.01 4.36
CA CYS A 39 14.63 -7.17 5.47
C CYS A 39 14.54 -7.96 6.78
N ALA A 40 15.54 -7.74 7.65
CA ALA A 40 15.68 -8.48 8.90
C ALA A 40 14.40 -8.40 9.75
N GLY A 41 13.89 -9.56 10.19
CA GLY A 41 12.74 -9.66 11.08
C GLY A 41 11.37 -9.59 10.40
N VAL A 42 11.26 -9.18 9.12
CA VAL A 42 9.96 -9.05 8.44
C VAL A 42 9.30 -10.41 8.26
N SER A 43 10.05 -11.39 7.77
CA SER A 43 9.53 -12.74 7.53
C SER A 43 9.12 -13.43 8.84
N GLU A 44 9.88 -13.23 9.91
CA GLU A 44 9.57 -13.77 11.24
C GLU A 44 8.36 -13.10 11.87
N GLN A 45 8.27 -11.76 11.82
CA GLN A 45 7.14 -11.01 12.38
C GLN A 45 5.82 -11.34 11.69
N LEU A 46 5.86 -11.51 10.35
CA LEU A 46 4.70 -11.89 9.56
C LEU A 46 4.45 -13.40 9.54
N GLY A 47 5.36 -14.22 10.07
CA GLY A 47 5.25 -15.67 10.06
C GLY A 47 5.09 -16.24 8.64
N LEU A 48 5.91 -15.78 7.70
CA LEU A 48 5.83 -16.16 6.28
C LEU A 48 6.63 -17.44 5.95
N GLY A 49 7.64 -17.79 6.76
CA GLY A 49 8.48 -18.96 6.53
C GLY A 49 9.07 -18.99 5.11
N SER A 50 9.03 -20.17 4.47
CA SER A 50 9.46 -20.36 3.08
C SER A 50 8.33 -20.27 2.05
N GLN A 51 7.11 -19.88 2.46
CA GLN A 51 5.93 -19.88 1.61
C GLN A 51 5.99 -18.74 0.58
N ASP A 52 5.12 -18.82 -0.45
CA ASP A 52 4.89 -17.67 -1.32
C ASP A 52 4.27 -16.54 -0.48
N CYS A 53 4.92 -15.38 -0.48
CA CYS A 53 4.53 -14.30 0.40
C CYS A 53 3.17 -13.73 0.01
N LEU A 54 2.93 -13.53 -1.29
CA LEU A 54 1.72 -12.87 -1.73
C LEU A 54 0.52 -13.78 -1.51
N ASP A 55 0.61 -15.05 -1.95
CA ASP A 55 -0.45 -16.03 -1.76
C ASP A 55 -0.79 -16.21 -0.27
N THR A 56 0.24 -16.24 0.58
CA THR A 56 0.06 -16.36 2.04
C THR A 56 -0.69 -15.16 2.60
N LEU A 57 -0.27 -13.94 2.25
CA LEU A 57 -0.92 -12.73 2.77
C LEU A 57 -2.33 -12.56 2.20
N GLU A 58 -2.57 -12.86 0.93
CA GLU A 58 -3.91 -12.82 0.34
C GLU A 58 -4.86 -13.81 1.01
N SER A 59 -4.41 -15.03 1.30
CA SER A 59 -5.23 -16.04 1.99
C SER A 59 -5.63 -15.63 3.41
N ARG A 60 -4.79 -14.86 4.10
CA ARG A 60 -5.03 -14.39 5.48
C ARG A 60 -5.94 -13.16 5.53
N THR A 61 -5.78 -12.27 4.56
CA THR A 61 -6.42 -10.94 4.57
C THR A 61 -7.68 -10.89 3.71
N GLY A 62 -7.82 -11.79 2.73
CA GLY A 62 -8.90 -11.76 1.75
C GLY A 62 -8.69 -10.74 0.62
N CYS A 63 -7.54 -10.05 0.56
CA CYS A 63 -7.30 -8.96 -0.37
C CYS A 63 -7.24 -9.36 -1.86
N GLY A 64 -7.14 -10.66 -2.16
CA GLY A 64 -7.25 -11.19 -3.53
C GLY A 64 -8.68 -11.21 -4.10
N ALA A 65 -9.71 -10.95 -3.28
CA ALA A 65 -11.09 -10.96 -3.72
C ALA A 65 -11.51 -9.63 -4.35
N GLU A 66 -12.14 -9.65 -5.53
CA GLU A 66 -12.62 -8.43 -6.20
C GLU A 66 -13.64 -7.63 -5.36
N ALA A 67 -14.45 -8.34 -4.56
CA ALA A 67 -15.45 -7.75 -3.66
C ALA A 67 -14.90 -7.41 -2.26
N PHE A 68 -13.59 -7.42 -2.07
CA PHE A 68 -12.97 -7.11 -0.78
C PHE A 68 -13.27 -5.68 -0.34
N VAL A 69 -13.62 -5.53 0.94
CA VAL A 69 -13.89 -4.25 1.60
C VAL A 69 -13.07 -4.21 2.88
N LEU A 70 -12.34 -3.10 3.08
CA LEU A 70 -11.60 -2.87 4.32
C LEU A 70 -12.57 -2.58 5.44
N THR A 71 -12.44 -3.34 6.53
CA THR A 71 -13.22 -3.14 7.75
C THR A 71 -12.27 -2.74 8.88
N GLU A 72 -11.39 -3.64 9.28
CA GLU A 72 -10.32 -3.39 10.25
C GLU A 72 -8.98 -3.95 9.73
N PRO A 73 -7.91 -3.15 9.66
CA PRO A 73 -7.86 -1.71 9.96
C PRO A 73 -8.70 -0.90 8.96
N SER A 74 -9.13 0.29 9.39
CA SER A 74 -9.87 1.19 8.50
C SER A 74 -9.04 1.57 7.27
N ARG A 75 -9.72 1.98 6.19
CA ARG A 75 -9.05 2.42 4.97
C ARG A 75 -8.09 3.58 5.23
N GLU A 76 -8.49 4.57 6.01
CA GLU A 76 -7.66 5.73 6.36
C GLU A 76 -6.40 5.29 7.10
N ARG A 77 -6.56 4.34 8.02
CA ARG A 77 -5.44 3.80 8.78
C ARG A 77 -4.48 3.04 7.88
N LEU A 78 -4.99 2.21 6.96
CA LEU A 78 -4.17 1.54 5.95
C LEU A 78 -3.42 2.53 5.06
N LEU A 79 -4.07 3.64 4.65
CA LEU A 79 -3.43 4.70 3.86
C LEU A 79 -2.28 5.37 4.62
N VAL A 80 -2.43 5.63 5.92
CA VAL A 80 -1.35 6.16 6.77
C VAL A 80 -0.19 5.16 6.82
N CYS A 81 -0.48 3.89 7.11
CA CYS A 81 0.53 2.84 7.21
C CYS A 81 1.23 2.51 5.89
N ARG A 82 0.58 2.83 4.76
CA ARG A 82 1.16 2.71 3.42
C ARG A 82 2.17 3.81 3.10
N GLN A 83 2.12 4.98 3.76
CA GLN A 83 2.96 6.12 3.40
C GLN A 83 4.47 5.81 3.35
N PRO A 84 5.06 5.09 4.33
CA PRO A 84 6.48 4.75 4.24
C PRO A 84 6.78 3.80 3.08
N LEU A 85 5.85 2.90 2.71
CA LEU A 85 6.03 1.92 1.63
C LEU A 85 6.09 2.54 0.23
N VAL A 86 5.51 3.73 0.08
CA VAL A 86 5.41 4.44 -1.21
C VAL A 86 6.21 5.73 -1.27
N ARG A 87 6.92 6.06 -0.19
CA ARG A 87 7.68 7.30 -0.03
C ARG A 87 8.62 7.60 -1.19
N ARG A 88 9.21 6.55 -1.77
CA ARG A 88 10.17 6.68 -2.88
C ARG A 88 9.55 6.59 -4.26
N SER A 89 8.39 5.95 -4.40
CA SER A 89 7.70 5.76 -5.68
C SER A 89 6.28 5.24 -5.47
N THR A 90 5.36 5.69 -6.31
CA THR A 90 4.00 5.14 -6.42
C THR A 90 3.93 3.86 -7.26
N ASP A 91 5.01 3.47 -7.92
CA ASP A 91 5.13 2.19 -8.63
C ASP A 91 5.12 1.01 -7.63
N SER A 92 4.18 0.07 -7.78
CA SER A 92 3.99 -1.09 -6.90
C SER A 92 5.14 -2.10 -6.98
N GLY A 93 5.89 -2.12 -8.09
CA GLY A 93 7.09 -2.95 -8.24
C GLY A 93 8.32 -2.39 -7.53
N LYS A 94 8.25 -1.17 -6.97
CA LYS A 94 9.38 -0.56 -6.27
C LYS A 94 9.41 -1.01 -4.81
N ALA A 95 10.40 -1.84 -4.48
CA ALA A 95 10.65 -2.27 -3.11
C ALA A 95 10.93 -1.06 -2.18
N PRO A 96 10.29 -1.00 -1.00
CA PRO A 96 10.68 -0.05 0.04
C PRO A 96 12.05 -0.45 0.63
N THR A 97 12.70 0.49 1.29
CA THR A 97 13.92 0.22 2.06
C THR A 97 13.59 -0.53 3.35
N CYS A 98 14.57 -1.22 3.92
CA CYS A 98 14.38 -1.85 5.23
C CYS A 98 14.11 -0.85 6.36
N GLY A 99 14.60 0.39 6.25
CA GLY A 99 14.27 1.46 7.20
C GLY A 99 12.79 1.88 7.11
N GLU A 100 12.25 2.00 5.90
CA GLU A 100 10.82 2.28 5.68
C GLU A 100 9.94 1.13 6.16
N MET A 101 10.33 -0.12 5.91
CA MET A 101 9.59 -1.28 6.42
C MET A 101 9.65 -1.35 7.96
N ALA A 102 10.80 -1.07 8.57
CA ALA A 102 10.93 -1.01 10.03
C ALA A 102 10.07 0.11 10.65
N GLU A 103 9.89 1.22 9.94
CA GLU A 103 8.95 2.28 10.34
C GLU A 103 7.51 1.77 10.34
N VAL A 104 7.07 1.07 9.29
CA VAL A 104 5.73 0.47 9.24
C VAL A 104 5.52 -0.53 10.38
N VAL A 105 6.46 -1.44 10.60
CA VAL A 105 6.38 -2.41 11.70
C VAL A 105 6.19 -1.73 13.05
N ARG A 106 6.93 -0.64 13.29
CA ARG A 106 6.92 0.10 14.56
C ARG A 106 5.66 0.94 14.75
N ASP A 107 5.23 1.65 13.70
CA ASP A 107 4.19 2.68 13.78
C ASP A 107 2.80 2.16 13.39
N CYS A 108 2.73 0.96 12.82
CA CYS A 108 1.50 0.30 12.35
C CYS A 108 1.36 -1.17 12.81
N PRO A 109 1.30 -1.42 14.13
CA PRO A 109 1.14 -2.77 14.67
C PRO A 109 -0.19 -3.44 14.28
N ASP A 110 -1.23 -2.64 14.06
CA ASP A 110 -2.55 -3.04 13.56
C ASP A 110 -2.50 -3.57 12.12
N LEU A 111 -1.70 -2.93 11.25
CA LEU A 111 -1.41 -3.48 9.92
C LEU A 111 -0.67 -4.82 10.05
N ILE A 112 0.33 -4.92 10.91
CA ILE A 112 1.05 -6.19 11.12
C ILE A 112 0.12 -7.29 11.64
N ALA A 113 -0.79 -6.98 12.57
CA ALA A 113 -1.80 -7.92 13.06
C ALA A 113 -2.72 -8.40 11.94
N PHE A 114 -3.21 -7.47 11.12
CA PHE A 114 -4.02 -7.77 9.94
C PHE A 114 -3.30 -8.69 8.94
N LEU A 115 -2.05 -8.39 8.60
CA LEU A 115 -1.23 -9.21 7.68
C LEU A 115 -0.93 -10.62 8.23
N ARG A 116 -0.96 -10.78 9.56
CA ARG A 116 -0.84 -12.09 10.20
C ARG A 116 -2.14 -12.89 10.19
N GLY A 117 -3.26 -12.30 9.75
CA GLY A 117 -4.58 -12.91 9.83
C GLY A 117 -5.11 -13.01 11.26
N SER A 118 -4.53 -12.24 12.20
CA SER A 118 -5.08 -12.13 13.54
C SER A 118 -6.35 -11.29 13.48
N ALA A 119 -7.41 -11.72 14.18
CA ALA A 119 -8.50 -10.81 14.48
C ALA A 119 -7.94 -9.61 15.28
N PRO A 120 -8.42 -8.37 15.01
CA PRO A 120 -8.01 -7.19 15.75
C PRO A 120 -8.25 -7.33 17.26
#